data_AF-A0A4R0NLP6-F1
#
_entry.id   AF-A0A4R0NLP6-F1
#
_cell.length_a   1.000
_cell.length_b   1.000
_cell.length_c   1.000
_cell.angle_alpha   90.00
_cell.angle_beta   90.00
_cell.angle_gamma   90.00
#
_symmetry.space_group_name_H-M   'P 1'
#
loop_
_entity.id
_entity.type
_entity.pdbx_description
1 polymer ?
#
loop_
_entity_poly.entity_id
_entity_poly.type
_entity_poly.pdbx_seq_one_letter_code
_entity_poly.pdbx_strand_id
1 'polypeptide(L)'
;MNKLVNVHYQRLNLKNKYRRFTSDKVMTNDTNEIESIELFHGSYGSLLFDPMWRSKRISILERDKHQCINCKSQIGLQVHHRQYHFSKATNQFKMPWEYADNLLITLCEKCHQKGHKQYKVPTISI
;
A
#
# COMPACT_ATOMS: atom_id res chain seq x y z
N MET A 1 -6.02 -29.92 27.64
CA MET A 1 -7.44 -29.52 27.54
C MET A 1 -7.58 -28.41 26.51
N ASN A 2 -8.33 -28.68 25.43
CA ASN A 2 -9.11 -27.78 24.56
C ASN A 2 -8.44 -26.48 24.02
N LYS A 3 -8.45 -26.16 22.72
CA LYS A 3 -9.52 -26.33 21.70
C LYS A 3 -8.90 -26.29 20.29
N LEU A 4 -9.25 -27.26 19.45
CA LEU A 4 -9.09 -27.17 18.00
C LEU A 4 -10.08 -26.15 17.47
N VAL A 5 -9.63 -25.19 16.66
CA VAL A 5 -10.51 -24.31 15.89
C VAL A 5 -10.38 -24.68 14.42
N ASN A 6 -11.36 -25.43 13.93
CA ASN A 6 -11.52 -25.77 12.52
C ASN A 6 -11.98 -24.51 11.78
N VAL A 7 -11.13 -23.99 10.88
CA VAL A 7 -11.52 -22.86 10.02
C VAL A 7 -11.70 -23.39 8.60
N HIS A 8 -12.94 -23.75 8.29
CA HIS A 8 -13.34 -24.26 6.99
C HIS A 8 -13.51 -23.08 6.04
N TYR A 9 -12.54 -22.84 5.16
CA TYR A 9 -12.66 -21.81 4.13
C TYR A 9 -13.41 -22.35 2.92
N GLN A 10 -14.63 -21.84 2.70
CA GLN A 10 -15.36 -22.06 1.46
C GLN A 10 -14.62 -21.35 0.31
N ARG A 11 -14.25 -22.13 -0.73
CA ARG A 11 -13.66 -21.63 -1.97
C ARG A 11 -14.66 -20.74 -2.71
N LEU A 12 -14.47 -19.43 -2.66
CA LEU A 12 -15.06 -18.52 -3.64
C LEU A 12 -14.26 -18.62 -4.95
N ASN A 13 -14.89 -19.27 -5.92
CA ASN A 13 -14.36 -19.50 -7.26
C ASN A 13 -14.56 -18.24 -8.11
N LEU A 14 -13.58 -17.34 -8.12
CA LEU A 14 -13.56 -16.20 -9.04
C LEU A 14 -12.67 -16.53 -10.24
N LYS A 15 -13.33 -16.87 -11.34
CA LYS A 15 -12.74 -17.14 -12.65
C LYS A 15 -11.97 -15.90 -13.15
N ASN A 16 -10.65 -16.07 -13.26
CA ASN A 16 -9.70 -15.40 -14.16
C ASN A 16 -10.17 -14.12 -14.88
N LYS A 17 -9.50 -12.98 -14.62
CA LYS A 17 -9.27 -12.00 -15.70
C LYS A 17 -8.01 -11.13 -15.66
N TYR A 18 -7.07 -11.30 -14.73
CA TYR A 18 -5.80 -10.56 -14.78
C TYR A 18 -4.63 -11.46 -14.38
N ARG A 19 -4.10 -12.16 -15.39
CA ARG A 19 -2.90 -12.97 -15.30
C ARG A 19 -1.71 -12.03 -15.01
N ARG A 20 -1.09 -12.26 -13.85
CA ARG A 20 0.09 -11.59 -13.28
C ARG A 20 1.23 -11.50 -14.32
N PHE A 21 1.84 -10.32 -14.49
CA PHE A 21 3.20 -10.21 -15.03
C PHE A 21 4.14 -10.73 -13.93
N THR A 22 4.63 -11.95 -14.08
CA THR A 22 5.72 -12.49 -13.26
C THR A 22 7.03 -12.11 -13.94
N SER A 23 7.82 -11.23 -13.34
CA SER A 23 9.25 -11.18 -13.65
C SER A 23 9.85 -12.49 -13.18
N ASP A 24 10.51 -13.21 -14.09
CA ASP A 24 11.12 -14.50 -13.82
C ASP A 24 12.10 -14.43 -12.64
N LYS A 25 12.01 -15.46 -11.81
CA LYS A 25 12.78 -15.66 -10.58
C LYS A 25 14.18 -16.14 -10.94
N VAL A 26 15.21 -15.31 -10.77
CA VAL A 26 16.59 -15.81 -10.69
C VAL A 26 16.78 -16.40 -9.29
N MET A 27 17.12 -17.69 -9.24
CA MET A 27 17.51 -18.38 -8.01
C MET A 27 18.99 -18.13 -7.73
N THR A 28 19.32 -17.64 -6.54
CA THR A 28 20.60 -17.92 -5.90
C THR A 28 20.34 -18.26 -4.44
N ASN A 29 20.91 -19.39 -4.02
CA ASN A 29 20.80 -19.94 -2.69
C ASN A 29 21.78 -19.26 -1.73
N ASP A 30 21.43 -19.39 -0.45
CA ASP A 30 22.25 -19.32 0.76
C ASP A 30 22.26 -18.05 1.64
N THR A 31 21.68 -18.31 2.81
CA THR A 31 21.99 -17.84 4.17
C THR A 31 21.58 -16.43 4.60
N ASN A 32 20.61 -16.45 5.53
CA ASN A 32 20.35 -15.47 6.58
C ASN A 32 19.99 -14.05 6.14
N GLU A 33 18.78 -13.82 5.60
CA GLU A 33 18.34 -12.44 5.38
C GLU A 33 16.83 -12.25 5.20
N ILE A 34 16.35 -11.15 5.79
CA ILE A 34 15.17 -10.34 5.44
C ILE A 34 13.82 -10.93 5.85
N GLU A 35 13.46 -10.64 7.10
CA GLU A 35 12.06 -10.58 7.54
C GLU A 35 11.29 -9.65 6.60
N SER A 36 10.31 -10.23 5.92
CA SER A 36 9.54 -9.68 4.81
C SER A 36 8.84 -8.36 5.17
N ILE A 37 9.41 -7.22 4.78
CA ILE A 37 8.74 -5.92 4.78
C ILE A 37 8.67 -5.42 3.33
N GLU A 38 7.95 -6.15 2.49
CA GLU A 38 7.20 -5.56 1.39
C GLU A 38 5.98 -6.43 1.13
N LEU A 39 4.85 -5.79 0.77
CA LEU A 39 3.55 -6.38 0.42
C LEU A 39 2.54 -6.50 1.57
N PHE A 40 2.25 -5.39 2.25
CA PHE A 40 0.85 -5.10 2.57
C PHE A 40 0.10 -4.57 1.33
N HIS A 41 0.30 -5.22 0.18
CA HIS A 41 -0.52 -5.03 -1.01
C HIS A 41 -1.46 -6.24 -1.14
N GLY A 42 -2.15 -6.57 -0.03
CA GLY A 42 -3.39 -7.34 -0.09
C GLY A 42 -4.45 -6.56 -0.89
N SER A 43 -5.73 -6.97 -0.82
CA SER A 43 -6.85 -6.38 -1.58
C SER A 43 -6.88 -4.84 -1.74
N TYR A 44 -6.28 -4.09 -0.80
CA TYR A 44 -6.12 -2.63 -0.88
C TYR A 44 -5.14 -2.16 -1.99
N GLY A 45 -4.11 -2.92 -2.30
CA GLY A 45 -3.12 -2.57 -3.33
C GLY A 45 -3.68 -2.56 -4.75
N SER A 46 -4.72 -3.35 -5.04
CA SER A 46 -5.37 -3.32 -6.35
C SER A 46 -6.13 -2.02 -6.61
N LEU A 47 -6.58 -1.34 -5.55
CA LEU A 47 -7.23 -0.02 -5.64
C LEU A 47 -6.28 1.04 -6.20
N LEU A 48 -4.97 0.81 -6.16
CA LEU A 48 -3.99 1.73 -6.76
C LEU A 48 -4.04 1.74 -8.29
N PHE A 49 -4.71 0.78 -8.92
CA PHE A 49 -4.96 0.79 -10.36
C PHE A 49 -6.27 1.47 -10.73
N ASP A 50 -7.10 1.84 -9.75
CA ASP A 50 -8.39 2.48 -9.96
C ASP A 50 -8.23 3.88 -10.57
N PRO A 51 -9.05 4.27 -11.56
CA PRO A 51 -9.03 5.61 -12.15
C PRO A 51 -9.13 6.74 -11.12
N MET A 52 -9.92 6.56 -10.05
CA MET A 52 -10.09 7.55 -8.99
C MET A 52 -8.79 7.78 -8.23
N TRP A 53 -8.06 6.71 -7.92
CA TRP A 53 -6.74 6.85 -7.31
C TRP A 53 -5.74 7.49 -8.27
N ARG A 54 -5.75 7.13 -9.56
CA ARG A 54 -4.86 7.77 -10.55
C ARG A 54 -5.08 9.28 -10.61
N SER A 55 -6.33 9.74 -10.66
CA SER A 55 -6.67 11.16 -10.64
C SER A 55 -6.23 11.84 -9.35
N LYS A 56 -6.51 11.24 -8.19
CA LYS A 56 -6.03 11.75 -6.89
C LYS A 56 -4.51 11.83 -6.82
N ARG A 57 -3.82 10.80 -7.31
CA ARG A 57 -2.36 10.75 -7.33
C ARG A 57 -1.78 11.89 -8.16
N ILE A 58 -2.36 12.17 -9.33
CA ILE A 58 -1.94 13.29 -10.19
C ILE A 58 -2.11 14.61 -9.45
N SER A 59 -3.26 14.87 -8.84
CA SER A 59 -3.50 16.14 -8.13
C SER A 59 -2.53 16.36 -6.97
N ILE A 60 -2.17 15.30 -6.22
CA ILE A 60 -1.19 15.39 -5.14
C ILE A 60 0.23 15.65 -5.68
N LEU A 61 0.62 15.01 -6.78
CA LEU A 61 1.91 15.28 -7.42
C LEU A 61 2.00 16.71 -7.96
N GLU A 62 0.94 17.22 -8.57
CA GLU A 62 0.85 18.61 -9.05
C GLU A 62 0.98 19.61 -7.90
N ARG A 63 0.23 19.40 -6.81
CA ARG A 63 0.32 20.21 -5.58
C ARG A 63 1.76 20.26 -5.05
N ASP A 64 2.43 19.11 -5.05
CA ASP A 64 3.80 18.96 -4.54
C ASP A 64 4.87 19.28 -5.60
N LYS A 65 4.48 19.91 -6.73
CA LYS A 65 5.35 20.35 -7.83
C LYS A 65 6.22 19.22 -8.41
N HIS A 66 5.69 18.00 -8.46
CA HIS A 66 6.39 16.80 -8.91
C HIS A 66 7.75 16.62 -8.21
N GLN A 67 7.80 16.92 -6.91
CA GLN A 67 8.99 16.80 -6.09
C GLN A 67 8.70 16.08 -4.79
N CYS A 68 9.65 15.27 -4.34
CA CYS A 68 9.66 14.76 -2.98
C CYS A 68 9.62 15.94 -2.01
N ILE A 69 8.62 15.98 -1.12
CA ILE A 69 8.49 17.08 -0.17
C ILE A 69 9.68 17.16 0.79
N ASN A 70 10.26 16.00 1.13
CA ASN A 70 11.39 15.89 2.06
C ASN A 70 12.73 16.30 1.43
N CYS A 71 13.14 15.69 0.30
CA CYS A 71 14.48 15.88 -0.28
C CYS A 71 14.51 16.58 -1.65
N LYS A 72 13.35 17.00 -2.17
CA LYS A 72 13.18 17.67 -3.49
C LYS A 72 13.55 16.85 -4.73
N SER A 73 13.95 15.59 -4.58
CA SER A 73 14.13 14.67 -5.72
C SER A 73 12.86 14.60 -6.58
N GLN A 74 13.02 14.50 -7.89
CA GLN A 74 11.95 14.33 -8.87
C GLN A 74 11.85 12.88 -9.38
N ILE A 75 12.69 11.98 -8.87
CA ILE A 75 12.81 10.59 -9.34
C ILE A 75 12.10 9.65 -8.37
N GLY A 76 11.39 8.65 -8.91
CA GLY A 76 10.77 7.58 -8.13
C GLY A 76 9.68 8.07 -7.17
N LEU A 77 8.83 8.99 -7.62
CA LEU A 77 7.81 9.63 -6.80
C LEU A 77 6.61 8.73 -6.51
N GLN A 78 6.23 8.68 -5.24
CA GLN A 78 5.10 7.95 -4.70
C GLN A 78 4.26 8.87 -3.83
N VAL A 79 2.95 8.62 -3.77
CA VAL A 79 2.05 9.29 -2.82
C VAL A 79 1.89 8.39 -1.60
N HIS A 80 2.33 8.89 -0.45
CA HIS A 80 2.30 8.21 0.83
C HIS A 80 1.09 8.65 1.65
N HIS A 81 0.37 7.69 2.24
CA HIS A 81 -0.68 7.96 3.23
C HIS A 81 -0.05 8.13 4.61
N ARG A 82 -0.28 9.28 5.25
CA ARG A 82 0.24 9.59 6.60
C ARG A 82 -0.54 8.91 7.72
N GLN A 83 -1.74 8.41 7.42
CA GLN A 83 -2.56 7.59 8.30
C GLN A 83 -3.60 6.83 7.47
N TYR A 84 -4.12 5.74 8.02
CA TYR A 84 -5.27 5.02 7.48
C TYR A 84 -6.51 5.21 8.36
N HIS A 85 -7.69 5.19 7.75
CA HIS A 85 -8.98 5.20 8.44
C HIS A 85 -9.69 3.87 8.24
N PHE A 86 -10.11 3.24 9.33
CA PHE A 86 -10.82 1.97 9.31
C PHE A 86 -12.22 2.15 9.88
N SER A 87 -13.24 1.88 9.07
CA SER A 87 -14.64 1.93 9.47
C SER A 87 -15.02 0.63 10.16
N LYS A 88 -15.40 0.72 11.44
CA LYS A 88 -15.90 -0.46 12.19
C LYS A 88 -17.28 -0.91 11.69
N ALA A 89 -18.10 0.03 11.22
CA ALA A 89 -19.46 -0.27 10.76
C ALA A 89 -19.46 -1.12 9.48
N THR A 90 -18.52 -0.84 8.56
CA THR A 90 -18.42 -1.57 7.28
C THR A 90 -17.31 -2.62 7.28
N ASN A 91 -16.50 -2.68 8.34
CA ASN A 91 -15.32 -3.54 8.47
C ASN A 91 -14.33 -3.36 7.29
N GLN A 92 -14.12 -2.11 6.87
CA GLN A 92 -13.31 -1.76 5.70
C GLN A 92 -12.46 -0.52 5.93
N PHE A 93 -11.34 -0.44 5.22
CA PHE A 93 -10.56 0.80 5.12
C PHE A 93 -11.24 1.79 4.18
N LYS A 94 -11.09 3.07 4.50
CA LYS A 94 -11.50 4.17 3.62
C LYS A 94 -10.72 4.09 2.30
N MET A 95 -11.37 4.43 1.18
CA MET A 95 -10.74 4.31 -0.14
C MET A 95 -9.59 5.31 -0.31
N PRO A 96 -8.53 4.98 -1.07
CA PRO A 96 -7.35 5.84 -1.22
C PRO A 96 -7.65 7.28 -1.70
N TRP A 97 -8.63 7.44 -2.59
CA TRP A 97 -9.00 8.76 -3.15
C TRP A 97 -9.87 9.62 -2.22
N GLU A 98 -10.44 9.05 -1.17
CA GLU A 98 -11.34 9.75 -0.25
C GLU A 98 -10.60 10.43 0.91
N TYR A 99 -9.29 10.25 1.02
CA TYR A 99 -8.48 10.93 2.03
C TYR A 99 -8.34 12.42 1.69
N ALA A 100 -8.39 13.25 2.73
CA ALA A 100 -8.06 14.67 2.63
C ALA A 100 -6.60 14.85 2.20
N ASP A 101 -6.33 15.87 1.38
CA ASP A 101 -5.02 16.07 0.76
C ASP A 101 -3.89 16.20 1.76
N ASN A 102 -4.14 16.79 2.93
CA ASN A 102 -3.13 16.95 4.01
C ASN A 102 -2.67 15.62 4.64
N LEU A 103 -3.41 14.53 4.42
CA LEU A 103 -3.03 13.17 4.82
C LEU A 103 -2.25 12.42 3.72
N LEU A 104 -2.05 13.04 2.57
CA LEU A 104 -1.30 12.51 1.44
C LEU A 104 -0.07 13.37 1.16
N ILE A 105 1.06 12.74 0.88
CA ILE A 105 2.33 13.44 0.65
C ILE A 105 3.15 12.78 -0.44
N THR A 106 3.72 13.58 -1.34
CA THR A 106 4.66 13.10 -2.35
C THR A 106 6.04 12.88 -1.73
N LEU A 107 6.56 11.65 -1.85
CA LEU A 107 7.91 11.28 -1.43
C LEU A 107 8.60 10.51 -2.57
N CYS A 108 9.92 10.67 -2.69
CA CYS A 108 10.70 9.72 -3.48
C CYS A 108 10.81 8.38 -2.72
N GLU A 109 11.06 7.30 -3.46
CA GLU A 109 11.20 5.95 -2.92
C GLU A 109 12.14 5.88 -1.71
N LYS A 110 13.33 6.51 -1.78
CA LYS A 110 14.30 6.53 -0.66
C LYS A 110 13.72 7.16 0.61
N CYS A 111 13.06 8.30 0.48
CA CYS A 111 12.42 8.99 1.61
C CYS A 111 11.22 8.20 2.13
N HIS A 112 10.46 7.57 1.24
CA HIS A 112 9.32 6.73 1.59
C HIS A 112 9.74 5.52 2.42
N GLN A 113 10.72 4.74 1.94
CA GLN A 113 11.25 3.57 2.65
C GLN A 113 11.91 3.96 3.97
N LYS A 114 12.70 5.05 4.00
CA LYS A 114 13.29 5.56 5.25
C LYS A 114 12.21 5.92 6.27
N GLY A 115 11.12 6.54 5.82
CA GLY A 115 9.97 6.85 6.67
C GLY A 115 9.35 5.60 7.30
N HIS A 116 9.03 4.58 6.51
CA HIS A 116 8.46 3.32 7.01
C HIS A 116 9.41 2.54 7.93
N LYS A 117 10.72 2.64 7.70
CA LYS A 117 11.72 2.04 8.61
C LYS A 117 11.73 2.71 9.99
N GLN A 118 11.42 4.00 10.06
CA GLN A 118 11.48 4.78 11.29
C GLN A 118 10.13 4.87 12.02
N TYR A 119 9.03 4.86 11.28
CA TYR A 119 7.71 5.15 11.79
C TYR A 119 6.67 4.18 11.22
N LYS A 120 5.75 3.72 12.08
CA LYS A 120 4.55 2.99 11.65
C LYS A 120 3.47 3.99 11.25
N VAL A 121 2.80 3.76 10.12
CA VAL A 121 1.65 4.57 9.71
C VAL A 121 0.46 4.24 10.63
N PRO A 122 -0.10 5.21 11.37
CA PRO A 122 -1.19 4.96 12.29
C PRO A 122 -2.48 4.59 11.55
N THR A 123 -3.28 3.72 12.16
CA THR A 123 -4.65 3.40 11.71
C THR A 123 -5.63 3.91 12.75
N ILE A 124 -6.56 4.77 12.33
CA ILE A 124 -7.58 5.36 13.18
C ILE A 124 -8.91 4.68 12.89
N SER A 125 -9.60 4.22 13.93
CA SER A 125 -10.98 3.76 13.78
C SER A 125 -11.92 4.94 13.67
N ILE A 126 -12.76 4.93 12.64
CA ILE A 126 -13.82 5.91 12.41
C ILE A 126 -15.20 5.24 12.43
#